data_AF-A0A387B895-F1
#
_entry.id   AF-A0A387B895-F1
#
_cell.length_a   1.000
_cell.length_b   1.000
_cell.length_c   1.000
_cell.angle_alpha   90.00
_cell.angle_beta   90.00
_cell.angle_gamma   90.00
#
_symmetry.space_group_name_H-M   'P 1'
#
loop_
_entity.id
_entity.type
_entity.pdbx_description
1 polymer ?
#
loop_
_entity_poly.entity_id
_entity_poly.type
_entity_poly.pdbx_seq_one_letter_code
_entity_poly.pdbx_strand_id
1 'polypeptide(L)'
;MTAIDDALAALRASDPVEGVPAGPLRAGIADAALGFVALGGPLAARRRQALTELADCIRPLAGAGDPVLVEGGAYPGAWVESTGSISVEVLTRFAPAVARATHLRFAELQRDDGLLPYKVTDAGPGFSQIQMVTPLSRTVWNHYLLTGGTDTGYLRAMYDALAANDAWLARHRDTRGTGGVEAFCTFDTGHDASPRFWGVPDRCYRGDAARVDPAHPELPFVAPDLTANVAAQRRYLARIATELGADAAPWVAAAAASTAALVAQCLADDGRYYDRDARGELRRIASDVILRVYEAEHGDDAEFAAALDRDLLNTRRFLSAAGLTSLAMDDPRFSGDASRNSWGGPVNLLSMIRAAHPFELHGRVAEHARVATATLTALAVADRFPQCLDPFSGAAGYTEAYSPALLFLLDQLERSSGVLPRPDGELWLSGLTPTRLEHGAAADAVGASRRVGGALYELAGDDERIVVERDGSRLAEFPRGWRLVADAAGAPVAVVNLAAAPVSGELVTASGATRLTLAPNERVTLPPLAVSQTAPAVTTPPIFRQTL
;
A
#
# COMPACT_ATOMS: atom_id res chain seq x y z
N MET A 1 20.97 12.73 -29.93
CA MET A 1 19.90 12.06 -29.18
C MET A 1 20.33 12.00 -27.74
N THR A 2 19.46 12.49 -26.85
CA THR A 2 19.65 12.45 -25.39
C THR A 2 19.21 11.09 -24.85
N ALA A 3 19.60 10.74 -23.62
CA ALA A 3 19.14 9.50 -22.98
C ALA A 3 17.61 9.43 -22.85
N ILE A 4 16.95 10.60 -22.71
CA ILE A 4 15.48 10.71 -22.73
C ILE A 4 14.92 10.37 -24.12
N ASP A 5 15.52 10.88 -25.20
CA ASP A 5 15.09 10.55 -26.57
C ASP A 5 15.23 9.05 -26.84
N ASP A 6 16.33 8.44 -26.38
CA ASP A 6 16.58 7.01 -26.51
C ASP A 6 15.57 6.20 -25.70
N ALA A 7 15.22 6.64 -24.48
CA ALA A 7 14.20 6.00 -23.65
C ALA A 7 12.80 6.09 -24.28
N LEU A 8 12.42 7.25 -24.85
CA LEU A 8 11.15 7.40 -25.58
C LEU A 8 11.12 6.52 -26.84
N ALA A 9 12.21 6.47 -27.61
CA ALA A 9 12.29 5.62 -28.78
C ALA A 9 12.16 4.14 -28.40
N ALA A 10 12.87 3.71 -27.35
CA ALA A 10 12.79 2.35 -26.83
C ALA A 10 11.37 2.01 -26.32
N LEU A 11 10.73 2.93 -25.60
CA LEU A 11 9.36 2.77 -25.09
C LEU A 11 8.37 2.55 -26.24
N ARG A 12 8.46 3.35 -27.30
CA ARG A 12 7.59 3.28 -28.49
C ARG A 12 7.83 2.05 -29.35
N ALA A 13 9.06 1.53 -29.35
CA ALA A 13 9.40 0.29 -30.03
C ALA A 13 9.05 -0.95 -29.22
N SER A 14 8.84 -0.83 -27.90
CA SER A 14 8.54 -1.94 -27.01
C SER A 14 7.10 -2.41 -27.12
N ASP A 15 6.88 -3.72 -27.00
CA ASP A 15 5.55 -4.28 -26.78
C ASP A 15 5.30 -4.38 -25.27
N PRO A 16 4.34 -3.62 -24.69
CA PRO A 16 4.10 -3.63 -23.25
C PRO A 16 3.69 -5.00 -22.70
N VAL A 17 3.23 -5.93 -23.56
CA VAL A 17 2.87 -7.30 -23.18
C VAL A 17 3.92 -8.35 -23.53
N GLU A 18 5.12 -7.93 -23.95
CA GLU A 18 6.22 -8.85 -24.23
C GLU A 18 6.57 -9.70 -22.99
N GLY A 19 6.58 -11.02 -23.16
CA GLY A 19 6.88 -11.97 -22.07
C GLY A 19 5.76 -12.17 -21.04
N VAL A 20 4.64 -11.44 -21.14
CA VAL A 20 3.49 -11.64 -20.24
C VAL A 20 2.62 -12.80 -20.75
N PRO A 21 2.37 -13.85 -19.93
CA PRO A 21 1.49 -14.96 -20.31
C PRO A 21 0.10 -14.50 -20.73
N ALA A 22 -0.54 -15.23 -21.65
CA ALA A 22 -1.90 -14.93 -22.07
C ALA A 22 -2.87 -15.05 -20.88
N GLY A 23 -3.72 -14.05 -20.68
CA GLY A 23 -4.64 -14.00 -19.55
C GLY A 23 -5.13 -12.60 -19.25
N PRO A 24 -5.90 -12.43 -18.17
CA PRO A 24 -6.53 -11.15 -17.82
C PRO A 24 -5.52 -10.05 -17.45
N LEU A 25 -4.35 -10.40 -16.90
CA LEU A 25 -3.28 -9.43 -16.65
C LEU A 25 -2.73 -8.86 -17.96
N ARG A 26 -2.43 -9.72 -18.94
CA ARG A 26 -1.98 -9.30 -20.26
C ARG A 26 -2.99 -8.39 -20.96
N ALA A 27 -4.28 -8.73 -20.86
CA ALA A 27 -5.35 -7.91 -21.41
C ALA A 27 -5.37 -6.51 -20.75
N GLY A 28 -5.32 -6.44 -19.42
CA GLY A 28 -5.30 -5.15 -18.72
C GLY A 28 -4.06 -4.30 -19.02
N ILE A 29 -2.89 -4.91 -19.16
CA ILE A 29 -1.65 -4.23 -19.59
C ILE A 29 -1.78 -3.67 -21.01
N ALA A 30 -2.35 -4.45 -21.94
CA ALA A 30 -2.57 -4.02 -23.31
C ALA A 30 -3.58 -2.86 -23.39
N ASP A 31 -4.73 -3.01 -22.72
CA ASP A 31 -5.82 -2.02 -22.74
C ASP A 31 -5.36 -0.67 -22.17
N ALA A 32 -4.61 -0.71 -21.07
CA ALA A 32 -4.05 0.47 -20.43
C ALA A 32 -2.69 0.90 -21.02
N ALA A 33 -2.18 0.24 -22.07
CA ALA A 33 -0.89 0.52 -22.71
C ALA A 33 0.26 0.70 -21.70
N LEU A 34 0.40 -0.21 -20.73
CA LEU A 34 1.33 -0.10 -19.60
C LEU A 34 2.77 -0.45 -20.00
N GLY A 35 3.44 0.47 -20.69
CA GLY A 35 4.85 0.35 -21.08
C GLY A 35 5.82 0.79 -19.99
N PHE A 36 7.00 0.18 -19.98
CA PHE A 36 8.13 0.63 -19.15
C PHE A 36 9.45 0.19 -19.78
N VAL A 37 10.41 1.11 -19.82
CA VAL A 37 11.79 0.85 -20.24
C VAL A 37 12.75 1.48 -19.25
N ALA A 38 13.93 0.87 -19.12
CA ALA A 38 15.06 1.42 -18.41
C ALA A 38 16.31 1.21 -19.28
N LEU A 39 17.06 2.29 -19.52
CA LEU A 39 18.36 2.23 -20.15
C LEU A 39 19.38 1.95 -19.05
N GLY A 40 20.05 0.80 -19.09
CA GLY A 40 20.93 0.38 -18.01
C GLY A 40 20.18 -0.15 -16.77
N GLY A 41 20.95 -0.69 -15.83
CA GLY A 41 20.44 -1.32 -14.62
C GLY A 41 19.55 -2.56 -14.86
N PRO A 42 19.06 -3.21 -13.79
CA PRO A 42 18.25 -4.42 -13.87
C PRO A 42 16.73 -4.16 -13.94
N LEU A 43 16.28 -2.92 -13.76
CA LEU A 43 14.86 -2.61 -13.51
C LEU A 43 13.90 -3.06 -14.62
N ALA A 44 14.26 -2.90 -15.90
CA ALA A 44 13.41 -3.35 -17.00
C ALA A 44 13.22 -4.87 -17.01
N ALA A 45 14.32 -5.62 -16.78
CA ALA A 45 14.25 -7.07 -16.66
C ALA A 45 13.46 -7.49 -15.42
N ARG A 46 13.68 -6.80 -14.30
CA ARG A 46 13.01 -7.09 -13.04
C ARG A 46 11.50 -6.82 -13.09
N ARG A 47 11.08 -5.76 -13.77
CA ARG A 47 9.66 -5.49 -14.03
C ARG A 47 9.03 -6.58 -14.90
N ARG A 48 9.71 -7.04 -15.96
CA ARG A 48 9.19 -8.15 -16.80
C ARG A 48 9.01 -9.42 -15.97
N GLN A 49 10.00 -9.78 -15.16
CA GLN A 49 9.89 -10.91 -14.23
C GLN A 49 8.68 -10.74 -13.29
N ALA A 50 8.49 -9.53 -12.73
CA ALA A 50 7.36 -9.25 -11.85
C ALA A 50 6.00 -9.50 -12.54
N LEU A 51 5.85 -9.08 -13.80
CA LEU A 51 4.62 -9.28 -14.56
C LEU A 51 4.39 -10.75 -14.92
N THR A 52 5.45 -11.49 -15.26
CA THR A 52 5.35 -12.93 -15.54
C THR A 52 4.92 -13.70 -14.29
N GLU A 53 5.60 -13.50 -13.15
CA GLU A 53 5.26 -14.19 -11.89
C GLU A 53 3.89 -13.73 -11.34
N LEU A 54 3.49 -12.47 -11.58
CA LEU A 54 2.16 -11.99 -11.20
C LEU A 54 1.06 -12.66 -12.03
N ALA A 55 1.32 -12.96 -13.31
CA ALA A 55 0.39 -13.73 -14.12
C ALA A 55 0.18 -15.14 -13.56
N ASP A 56 1.23 -15.77 -13.04
CA ASP A 56 1.14 -17.10 -12.40
C ASP A 56 0.37 -17.04 -11.07
N CYS A 57 0.38 -15.88 -10.39
CA CYS A 57 -0.44 -15.61 -9.22
C CYS A 57 -1.92 -15.32 -9.56
N ILE A 58 -2.33 -15.37 -10.83
CA ILE A 58 -3.71 -15.11 -11.24
C ILE A 58 -4.31 -16.40 -11.81
N ARG A 59 -5.16 -17.04 -11.03
CA ARG A 59 -5.75 -18.34 -11.39
C ARG A 59 -7.12 -18.55 -10.77
N PRO A 60 -7.97 -19.41 -11.36
CA PRO A 60 -9.16 -19.87 -10.67
C PRO A 60 -8.79 -20.71 -9.44
N LEU A 61 -9.52 -20.52 -8.35
CA LEU A 61 -9.46 -21.41 -7.19
C LEU A 61 -10.41 -22.59 -7.40
N ALA A 62 -9.98 -23.78 -6.98
CA ALA A 62 -10.62 -25.07 -7.24
C ALA A 62 -10.84 -25.38 -8.73
N GLY A 63 -10.06 -24.74 -9.62
CA GLY A 63 -10.12 -24.96 -11.07
C GLY A 63 -11.40 -24.45 -11.75
N ALA A 64 -12.22 -23.64 -11.06
CA ALA A 64 -13.49 -23.14 -11.59
C ALA A 64 -13.76 -21.67 -11.25
N GLY A 65 -14.63 -21.04 -12.05
CA GLY A 65 -15.02 -19.64 -11.91
C GLY A 65 -13.97 -18.65 -12.41
N ASP A 66 -14.21 -17.37 -12.13
CA ASP A 66 -13.31 -16.30 -12.54
C ASP A 66 -11.94 -16.41 -11.81
N PRO A 67 -10.83 -16.11 -12.50
CA PRO A 67 -9.52 -16.08 -11.88
C PRO A 67 -9.44 -14.97 -10.83
N VAL A 68 -8.82 -15.30 -9.70
CA VAL A 68 -8.56 -14.37 -8.59
C VAL A 68 -7.06 -14.20 -8.40
N LEU A 69 -6.66 -13.17 -7.67
CA LEU A 69 -5.29 -13.02 -7.22
C LEU A 69 -5.03 -13.98 -6.04
N VAL A 70 -4.07 -14.88 -6.19
CA VAL A 70 -3.52 -15.69 -5.09
C VAL A 70 -2.23 -15.08 -4.57
N GLU A 71 -1.89 -15.40 -3.33
CA GLU A 71 -0.78 -14.81 -2.59
C GLU A 71 0.58 -15.09 -3.25
N GLY A 72 0.76 -16.30 -3.78
CA GLY A 72 2.01 -16.75 -4.41
C GLY A 72 2.98 -17.37 -3.41
N GLY A 73 4.12 -17.84 -3.91
CA GLY A 73 5.13 -18.54 -3.11
C GLY A 73 4.57 -19.74 -2.35
N ALA A 74 4.79 -19.78 -1.04
CA ALA A 74 4.33 -20.85 -0.16
C ALA A 74 2.81 -20.86 0.13
N TYR A 75 2.04 -19.91 -0.43
CA TYR A 75 0.65 -19.65 -0.06
C TYR A 75 -0.32 -19.87 -1.24
N PRO A 76 -0.95 -21.05 -1.36
CA PRO A 76 -1.70 -21.45 -2.55
C PRO A 76 -3.17 -20.94 -2.58
N GLY A 77 -3.43 -19.68 -2.21
CA GLY A 77 -4.79 -19.14 -2.12
C GLY A 77 -4.84 -17.62 -2.00
N ALA A 78 -6.03 -17.07 -1.78
CA ALA A 78 -6.25 -15.65 -1.54
C ALA A 78 -6.51 -15.40 -0.04
N TRP A 79 -5.96 -14.33 0.54
CA TRP A 79 -6.07 -13.92 1.93
C TRP A 79 -6.65 -12.51 2.03
N VAL A 80 -7.58 -12.27 2.95
CA VAL A 80 -8.21 -10.95 3.13
C VAL A 80 -7.18 -9.87 3.44
N GLU A 81 -6.19 -10.17 4.28
CA GLU A 81 -5.19 -9.18 4.71
C GLU A 81 -4.32 -8.62 3.58
N SER A 82 -4.18 -9.34 2.47
CA SER A 82 -3.20 -9.09 1.42
C SER A 82 -3.89 -9.04 0.06
N THR A 83 -4.16 -10.21 -0.52
CA THR A 83 -4.72 -10.38 -1.87
C THR A 83 -6.18 -9.96 -1.95
N GLY A 84 -6.96 -10.07 -0.89
CA GLY A 84 -8.31 -9.52 -0.82
C GLY A 84 -8.35 -8.00 -0.60
N SER A 85 -7.23 -7.36 -0.24
CA SER A 85 -7.21 -5.95 0.14
C SER A 85 -6.10 -5.16 -0.58
N ILE A 86 -4.98 -4.84 0.07
CA ILE A 86 -3.97 -3.92 -0.48
C ILE A 86 -3.42 -4.35 -1.84
N SER A 87 -3.18 -5.65 -2.03
CA SER A 87 -2.65 -6.16 -3.30
C SER A 87 -3.67 -5.98 -4.43
N VAL A 88 -4.97 -6.15 -4.15
CA VAL A 88 -6.02 -5.91 -5.14
C VAL A 88 -6.27 -4.42 -5.38
N GLU A 89 -6.09 -3.58 -4.37
CA GLU A 89 -6.10 -2.12 -4.52
C GLU A 89 -5.06 -1.67 -5.57
N VAL A 90 -3.84 -2.22 -5.50
CA VAL A 90 -2.79 -1.99 -6.50
C VAL A 90 -3.11 -2.69 -7.82
N LEU A 91 -3.47 -3.98 -7.79
CA LEU A 91 -3.75 -4.79 -8.98
C LEU A 91 -4.85 -4.19 -9.85
N THR A 92 -5.80 -3.45 -9.27
CA THR A 92 -6.86 -2.75 -10.02
C THR A 92 -6.30 -1.95 -11.21
N ARG A 93 -5.10 -1.37 -11.06
CA ARG A 93 -4.46 -0.54 -12.10
C ARG A 93 -3.82 -1.35 -13.23
N PHE A 94 -3.75 -2.67 -13.10
CA PHE A 94 -3.11 -3.61 -14.03
C PHE A 94 -4.08 -4.68 -14.57
N ALA A 95 -4.97 -5.19 -13.72
CA ALA A 95 -5.92 -6.26 -14.04
C ALA A 95 -7.26 -6.03 -13.28
N PRO A 96 -8.03 -4.99 -13.64
CA PRO A 96 -9.24 -4.61 -12.91
C PRO A 96 -10.28 -5.73 -12.83
N ALA A 97 -10.42 -6.57 -13.86
CA ALA A 97 -11.33 -7.70 -13.83
C ALA A 97 -10.98 -8.73 -12.73
N VAL A 98 -9.68 -8.98 -12.50
CA VAL A 98 -9.20 -9.90 -11.46
C VAL A 98 -9.38 -9.29 -10.07
N ALA A 99 -9.13 -7.98 -9.94
CA ALA A 99 -9.39 -7.23 -8.72
C ALA A 99 -10.87 -7.36 -8.29
N ARG A 100 -11.78 -7.10 -9.24
CA ARG A 100 -13.23 -7.25 -9.03
C ARG A 100 -13.60 -8.68 -8.63
N ALA A 101 -13.13 -9.68 -9.37
CA ALA A 101 -13.42 -11.10 -9.10
C ALA A 101 -12.89 -11.54 -7.72
N THR A 102 -11.73 -11.05 -7.32
CA THR A 102 -11.13 -11.37 -6.01
C THR A 102 -11.99 -10.83 -4.87
N HIS A 103 -12.41 -9.57 -4.92
CA HIS A 103 -13.32 -8.99 -3.92
C HIS A 103 -14.64 -9.77 -3.84
N LEU A 104 -15.29 -10.02 -4.99
CA LEU A 104 -16.56 -10.74 -5.03
C LEU A 104 -16.44 -12.16 -4.50
N ARG A 105 -15.31 -12.84 -4.73
CA ARG A 105 -15.11 -14.20 -4.20
C ARG A 105 -15.15 -14.26 -2.67
N PHE A 106 -14.66 -13.24 -1.97
CA PHE A 106 -14.79 -13.17 -0.51
C PHE A 106 -16.23 -12.94 -0.07
N ALA A 107 -16.98 -12.08 -0.78
CA ALA A 107 -18.39 -11.82 -0.51
C ALA A 107 -19.28 -13.04 -0.79
N GLU A 108 -19.06 -13.74 -1.90
CA GLU A 108 -19.79 -14.95 -2.30
C GLU A 108 -19.62 -16.11 -1.32
N LEU A 109 -18.44 -16.21 -0.70
CA LEU A 109 -18.11 -17.26 0.27
C LEU A 109 -18.32 -16.81 1.72
N GLN A 110 -18.94 -15.65 1.94
CA GLN A 110 -19.36 -15.21 3.27
C GLN A 110 -20.34 -16.22 3.88
N ARG A 111 -20.23 -16.45 5.19
CA ARG A 111 -21.22 -17.24 5.93
C ARG A 111 -22.53 -16.48 6.11
N ASP A 112 -23.62 -17.21 6.28
CA ASP A 112 -24.95 -16.66 6.57
C ASP A 112 -25.00 -15.77 7.82
N ASP A 113 -24.08 -15.96 8.78
CA ASP A 113 -23.97 -15.12 9.97
C ASP A 113 -23.19 -13.81 9.76
N GLY A 114 -22.67 -13.58 8.55
CA GLY A 114 -21.94 -12.38 8.16
C GLY A 114 -20.42 -12.49 8.27
N LEU A 115 -19.84 -13.59 8.75
CA LEU A 115 -18.39 -13.74 8.80
C LEU A 115 -17.80 -13.91 7.40
N LEU A 116 -16.91 -13.01 7.00
CA LEU A 116 -16.06 -13.19 5.81
C LEU A 116 -14.98 -14.25 6.07
N PRO A 117 -14.63 -15.07 5.06
CA PRO A 117 -13.51 -15.98 5.20
C PRO A 117 -12.21 -15.19 5.22
N TYR A 118 -11.30 -15.51 6.15
CA TYR A 118 -10.00 -14.85 6.21
C TYR A 118 -9.09 -15.23 5.03
N LYS A 119 -9.36 -16.39 4.42
CA LYS A 119 -8.72 -16.87 3.20
C LYS A 119 -9.63 -17.77 2.39
N VAL A 120 -9.33 -17.93 1.11
CA VAL A 120 -9.96 -18.87 0.19
C VAL A 120 -8.86 -19.64 -0.54
N THR A 121 -8.93 -20.98 -0.53
CA THR A 121 -7.98 -21.84 -1.25
C THR A 121 -8.74 -22.83 -2.15
N ASP A 122 -8.02 -23.70 -2.86
CA ASP A 122 -8.63 -24.82 -3.60
C ASP A 122 -9.43 -25.78 -2.69
N ALA A 123 -9.13 -25.80 -1.38
CA ALA A 123 -9.87 -26.58 -0.38
C ALA A 123 -11.12 -25.87 0.16
N GLY A 124 -11.35 -24.61 -0.25
CA GLY A 124 -12.50 -23.79 0.18
C GLY A 124 -12.15 -22.64 1.13
N PRO A 125 -13.17 -21.93 1.64
CA PRO A 125 -13.01 -20.81 2.56
C PRO A 125 -12.57 -21.23 3.96
N GLY A 126 -11.72 -20.41 4.59
CA GLY A 126 -11.27 -20.59 5.98
C GLY A 126 -11.88 -19.57 6.94
N PHE A 127 -12.24 -20.01 8.15
CA PHE A 127 -12.96 -19.19 9.16
C PHE A 127 -12.38 -19.31 10.58
N SER A 128 -11.11 -19.71 10.72
CA SER A 128 -10.49 -19.93 12.04
C SER A 128 -9.98 -18.68 12.74
N GLN A 129 -9.98 -17.53 12.06
CA GLN A 129 -9.58 -16.20 12.53
C GLN A 129 -10.21 -15.14 11.60
N ILE A 130 -10.00 -13.86 11.87
CA ILE A 130 -10.47 -12.76 10.98
C ILE A 130 -9.38 -12.22 10.03
N GLN A 131 -8.11 -12.23 10.45
CA GLN A 131 -6.93 -11.79 9.68
C GLN A 131 -7.17 -10.51 8.87
N MET A 132 -7.52 -9.42 9.56
CA MET A 132 -7.82 -8.12 8.94
C MET A 132 -6.67 -7.14 9.14
N VAL A 133 -6.20 -6.50 8.06
CA VAL A 133 -5.07 -5.57 8.14
C VAL A 133 -5.32 -4.29 7.37
N THR A 134 -5.59 -4.38 6.07
CA THR A 134 -5.98 -3.22 5.24
C THR A 134 -7.51 -3.08 5.19
N PRO A 135 -8.09 -1.86 5.30
CA PRO A 135 -9.55 -1.69 5.28
C PRO A 135 -10.16 -2.14 3.94
N LEU A 136 -10.90 -3.26 3.93
CA LEU A 136 -11.45 -3.85 2.71
C LEU A 136 -12.47 -2.92 2.02
N SER A 137 -13.27 -2.17 2.77
CA SER A 137 -14.19 -1.21 2.15
C SER A 137 -13.48 -0.04 1.45
N ARG A 138 -12.25 0.32 1.86
CA ARG A 138 -11.41 1.28 1.11
C ARG A 138 -11.01 0.71 -0.23
N THR A 139 -10.52 -0.53 -0.25
CA THR A 139 -10.02 -1.17 -1.47
C THR A 139 -11.16 -1.35 -2.47
N VAL A 140 -12.36 -1.68 -1.99
CA VAL A 140 -13.61 -1.71 -2.77
C VAL A 140 -13.96 -0.34 -3.36
N TRP A 141 -13.93 0.71 -2.55
CA TRP A 141 -14.23 2.08 -2.98
C TRP A 141 -13.23 2.59 -4.02
N ASN A 142 -11.93 2.39 -3.77
CA ASN A 142 -10.87 2.77 -4.68
C ASN A 142 -10.98 2.02 -6.01
N HIS A 143 -11.31 0.72 -5.96
CA HIS A 143 -11.57 -0.07 -7.17
C HIS A 143 -12.75 0.49 -7.97
N TYR A 144 -13.87 0.80 -7.32
CA TYR A 144 -15.05 1.37 -7.95
C TYR A 144 -14.72 2.67 -8.68
N LEU A 145 -14.02 3.60 -8.02
CA LEU A 145 -13.66 4.88 -8.62
C LEU A 145 -12.65 4.73 -9.77
N LEU A 146 -11.60 3.92 -9.59
CA LEU A 146 -10.57 3.70 -10.63
C LEU A 146 -11.12 2.99 -11.88
N THR A 147 -12.23 2.27 -11.76
CA THR A 147 -12.92 1.59 -12.87
C THR A 147 -14.08 2.42 -13.43
N GLY A 148 -14.14 3.71 -13.08
CA GLY A 148 -15.06 4.69 -13.67
C GLY A 148 -16.33 4.94 -12.86
N GLY A 149 -16.51 4.31 -11.70
CA GLY A 149 -17.62 4.60 -10.79
C GLY A 149 -19.00 4.28 -11.38
N THR A 150 -19.11 3.16 -12.10
CA THR A 150 -20.37 2.78 -12.80
C THR A 150 -20.91 1.41 -12.43
N ASP A 151 -20.09 0.49 -11.92
CA ASP A 151 -20.54 -0.85 -11.51
C ASP A 151 -21.21 -0.81 -10.12
N THR A 152 -22.43 -0.26 -10.09
CA THR A 152 -23.26 -0.16 -8.89
C THR A 152 -23.69 -1.53 -8.35
N GLY A 153 -23.75 -2.55 -9.20
CA GLY A 153 -24.05 -3.94 -8.80
C GLY A 153 -22.94 -4.55 -7.96
N TYR A 154 -21.69 -4.41 -8.42
CA TYR A 154 -20.50 -4.76 -7.64
C TYR A 154 -20.45 -3.99 -6.32
N LEU A 155 -20.65 -2.67 -6.38
CA LEU A 155 -20.57 -1.81 -5.20
C LEU A 155 -21.62 -2.21 -4.14
N ARG A 156 -22.85 -2.53 -4.57
CA ARG A 156 -23.91 -3.04 -3.71
C ARG A 156 -23.55 -4.38 -3.08
N ALA A 157 -23.10 -5.35 -3.88
CA ALA A 157 -22.75 -6.67 -3.38
C ALA A 157 -21.67 -6.61 -2.30
N MET A 158 -20.64 -5.79 -2.52
CA MET A 158 -19.58 -5.58 -1.52
C MET A 158 -20.09 -4.81 -0.30
N TYR A 159 -20.93 -3.79 -0.47
CA TYR A 159 -21.54 -3.05 0.65
C TYR A 159 -22.31 -3.97 1.59
N ASP A 160 -23.17 -4.83 1.04
CA ASP A 160 -24.01 -5.74 1.83
C ASP A 160 -23.15 -6.75 2.61
N ALA A 161 -22.14 -7.34 1.95
CA ALA A 161 -21.21 -8.26 2.60
C ALA A 161 -20.39 -7.58 3.72
N LEU A 162 -19.84 -6.40 3.46
CA LEU A 162 -19.04 -5.65 4.43
C LEU A 162 -19.88 -5.17 5.62
N ALA A 163 -21.13 -4.75 5.40
CA ALA A 163 -22.05 -4.38 6.46
C ALA A 163 -22.41 -5.59 7.35
N ALA A 164 -22.64 -6.77 6.75
CA ALA A 164 -22.89 -8.01 7.49
C ALA A 164 -21.67 -8.43 8.32
N ASN A 165 -20.46 -8.26 7.78
CA ASN A 165 -19.21 -8.54 8.49
C ASN A 165 -18.97 -7.55 9.64
N ASP A 166 -19.23 -6.26 9.47
CA ASP A 166 -19.17 -5.29 10.57
C ASP A 166 -20.12 -5.67 11.71
N ALA A 167 -21.34 -6.07 11.38
CA ALA A 167 -22.30 -6.54 12.36
C ALA A 167 -21.84 -7.84 13.06
N TRP A 168 -21.18 -8.76 12.34
CA TRP A 168 -20.58 -9.96 12.92
C TRP A 168 -19.45 -9.60 13.90
N LEU A 169 -18.54 -8.69 13.51
CA LEU A 169 -17.47 -8.20 14.37
C LEU A 169 -18.03 -7.57 15.64
N ALA A 170 -19.02 -6.69 15.54
CA ALA A 170 -19.65 -6.06 16.70
C ALA A 170 -20.25 -7.09 17.69
N ARG A 171 -20.74 -8.24 17.20
CA ARG A 171 -21.28 -9.31 18.06
C ARG A 171 -20.21 -10.21 18.69
N HIS A 172 -19.10 -10.45 17.99
CA HIS A 172 -18.15 -11.52 18.32
C HIS A 172 -16.73 -11.04 18.65
N ARG A 173 -16.45 -9.74 18.50
CA ARG A 173 -15.11 -9.13 18.65
C ARG A 173 -15.09 -7.91 19.56
N ASP A 174 -16.13 -7.73 20.37
CA ASP A 174 -16.15 -6.77 21.48
C ASP A 174 -16.77 -7.45 22.71
N THR A 175 -16.21 -8.59 23.11
CA THR A 175 -16.76 -9.41 24.19
C THR A 175 -16.68 -8.74 25.55
N ARG A 176 -15.78 -7.76 25.70
CA ARG A 176 -15.64 -6.93 26.90
C ARG A 176 -16.41 -5.61 26.86
N GLY A 177 -17.10 -5.29 25.76
CA GLY A 177 -17.89 -4.05 25.63
C GLY A 177 -17.05 -2.77 25.67
N THR A 178 -15.83 -2.83 25.15
CA THR A 178 -14.87 -1.71 25.10
C THR A 178 -15.10 -0.77 23.91
N GLY A 179 -15.88 -1.21 22.91
CA GLY A 179 -16.04 -0.54 21.62
C GLY A 179 -14.87 -0.76 20.65
N GLY A 180 -13.77 -1.37 21.12
CA GLY A 180 -12.63 -1.75 20.30
C GLY A 180 -12.79 -3.14 19.71
N VAL A 181 -11.93 -3.49 18.75
CA VAL A 181 -11.93 -4.81 18.11
C VAL A 181 -10.89 -5.70 18.76
N GLU A 182 -11.33 -6.88 19.16
CA GLU A 182 -10.52 -7.83 19.91
C GLU A 182 -9.76 -8.82 19.01
N ALA A 183 -8.46 -9.00 19.25
CA ALA A 183 -7.68 -10.12 18.76
C ALA A 183 -7.75 -11.29 19.75
N PHE A 184 -8.15 -12.46 19.26
CA PHE A 184 -8.26 -13.71 20.01
C PHE A 184 -7.08 -14.65 19.76
N CYS A 185 -6.31 -14.42 18.70
CA CYS A 185 -5.12 -15.20 18.34
C CYS A 185 -4.12 -14.38 17.53
N THR A 186 -2.91 -14.90 17.34
CA THR A 186 -1.85 -14.25 16.54
C THR A 186 -2.33 -13.93 15.12
N PHE A 187 -2.96 -14.91 14.45
CA PHE A 187 -3.36 -14.76 13.05
C PHE A 187 -4.54 -13.81 12.83
N ASP A 188 -5.26 -13.34 13.86
CA ASP A 188 -6.28 -12.30 13.67
C ASP A 188 -5.70 -11.01 13.07
N THR A 189 -4.39 -10.79 13.25
CA THR A 189 -3.67 -9.60 12.78
C THR A 189 -2.59 -9.92 11.73
N GLY A 190 -2.40 -11.20 11.37
CA GLY A 190 -1.38 -11.63 10.41
C GLY A 190 0.07 -11.44 10.85
N HIS A 191 0.34 -11.25 12.15
CA HIS A 191 1.70 -11.05 12.67
C HIS A 191 2.37 -12.35 13.12
N ASP A 192 2.44 -13.31 12.21
CA ASP A 192 3.05 -14.62 12.44
C ASP A 192 4.46 -14.49 13.05
N ALA A 193 4.71 -15.23 14.14
CA ALA A 193 5.97 -15.21 14.89
C ALA A 193 6.41 -13.82 15.41
N SER A 194 5.50 -12.83 15.49
CA SER A 194 5.83 -11.54 16.11
C SER A 194 5.91 -11.64 17.64
N PRO A 195 6.90 -11.00 18.28
CA PRO A 195 6.95 -10.86 19.73
C PRO A 195 5.70 -10.22 20.34
N ARG A 196 4.92 -9.45 19.54
CA ARG A 196 3.58 -8.93 19.90
C ARG A 196 2.69 -10.01 20.52
N PHE A 197 2.79 -11.25 20.02
CA PHE A 197 1.92 -12.38 20.36
C PHE A 197 2.67 -13.56 21.01
N TRP A 198 3.85 -13.36 21.61
CA TRP A 198 4.49 -14.44 22.36
C TRP A 198 3.59 -14.98 23.48
N GLY A 199 3.45 -16.30 23.52
CA GLY A 199 2.57 -17.03 24.44
C GLY A 199 1.13 -17.17 23.94
N VAL A 200 0.74 -16.48 22.87
CA VAL A 200 -0.62 -16.46 22.33
C VAL A 200 -0.77 -17.55 21.27
N PRO A 201 -1.89 -18.31 21.24
CA PRO A 201 -2.15 -19.28 20.19
C PRO A 201 -2.21 -18.64 18.80
N ASP A 202 -1.76 -19.36 17.79
CA ASP A 202 -1.80 -18.90 16.40
C ASP A 202 -3.23 -18.71 15.88
N ARG A 203 -4.13 -19.63 16.22
CA ARG A 203 -5.54 -19.63 15.78
C ARG A 203 -6.50 -19.45 16.96
N CYS A 204 -7.70 -18.94 16.66
CA CYS A 204 -8.76 -18.82 17.66
C CYS A 204 -9.12 -20.19 18.25
N TYR A 205 -9.76 -20.17 19.42
CA TYR A 205 -10.04 -21.38 20.19
C TYR A 205 -10.88 -22.37 19.37
N ARG A 206 -10.37 -23.61 19.23
CA ARG A 206 -10.95 -24.69 18.41
C ARG A 206 -11.08 -24.37 16.91
N GLY A 207 -10.30 -23.39 16.42
CA GLY A 207 -10.36 -22.96 15.02
C GLY A 207 -11.70 -22.31 14.65
N ASP A 208 -12.38 -21.71 15.62
CA ASP A 208 -13.60 -20.94 15.41
C ASP A 208 -13.27 -19.47 15.69
N ALA A 209 -13.35 -18.62 14.66
CA ALA A 209 -13.11 -17.20 14.81
C ALA A 209 -13.90 -16.65 16.02
N ALA A 210 -15.18 -16.98 16.22
CA ALA A 210 -15.99 -16.39 17.30
C ALA A 210 -15.53 -16.70 18.74
N ARG A 211 -14.50 -17.54 18.95
CA ARG A 211 -14.13 -18.06 20.28
C ARG A 211 -12.73 -17.64 20.71
N VAL A 212 -12.68 -16.87 21.80
CA VAL A 212 -11.46 -16.65 22.58
C VAL A 212 -11.13 -17.88 23.44
N ASP A 213 -9.85 -18.16 23.69
CA ASP A 213 -9.44 -19.23 24.60
C ASP A 213 -9.75 -18.83 26.06
N PRO A 214 -10.68 -19.51 26.75
CA PRO A 214 -11.06 -19.14 28.10
C PRO A 214 -9.98 -19.42 29.15
N ALA A 215 -8.95 -20.22 28.81
CA ALA A 215 -7.86 -20.55 29.73
C ALA A 215 -6.66 -19.61 29.60
N HIS A 216 -6.60 -18.76 28.56
CA HIS A 216 -5.48 -17.86 28.35
C HIS A 216 -5.58 -16.62 29.25
N PRO A 217 -4.57 -16.30 30.08
CA PRO A 217 -4.69 -15.29 31.13
C PRO A 217 -4.75 -13.83 30.64
N GLU A 218 -4.44 -13.60 29.37
CA GLU A 218 -4.32 -12.25 28.80
C GLU A 218 -5.29 -11.99 27.64
N LEU A 219 -5.91 -13.03 27.09
CA LEU A 219 -6.83 -12.87 25.97
C LEU A 219 -8.24 -12.54 26.47
N PRO A 220 -9.01 -11.74 25.71
CA PRO A 220 -8.66 -11.15 24.41
C PRO A 220 -7.87 -9.84 24.52
N PHE A 221 -7.18 -9.44 23.44
CA PHE A 221 -6.54 -8.13 23.33
C PHE A 221 -7.43 -7.14 22.57
N VAL A 222 -7.67 -5.92 23.07
CA VAL A 222 -8.15 -4.84 22.18
C VAL A 222 -6.96 -4.43 21.32
N ALA A 223 -7.06 -4.66 20.01
CA ALA A 223 -5.95 -4.48 19.09
C ALA A 223 -6.08 -3.15 18.33
N PRO A 224 -5.04 -2.30 18.33
CA PRO A 224 -5.14 -0.97 17.71
C PRO A 224 -5.28 -1.02 16.19
N ASP A 225 -4.57 -1.91 15.52
CA ASP A 225 -4.68 -2.10 14.07
C ASP A 225 -6.06 -2.62 13.65
N LEU A 226 -6.63 -3.59 14.37
CA LEU A 226 -7.99 -4.06 14.09
C LEU A 226 -9.04 -2.98 14.35
N THR A 227 -8.89 -2.23 15.44
CA THR A 227 -9.84 -1.16 15.81
C THR A 227 -9.77 0.01 14.83
N ALA A 228 -8.56 0.43 14.44
CA ALA A 228 -8.34 1.45 13.43
C ALA A 228 -8.87 0.99 12.06
N ASN A 229 -8.61 -0.27 11.69
CA ASN A 229 -9.14 -0.86 10.47
C ASN A 229 -10.67 -0.78 10.41
N VAL A 230 -11.37 -1.19 11.47
CA VAL A 230 -12.85 -1.11 11.51
C VAL A 230 -13.36 0.33 11.50
N ALA A 231 -12.69 1.26 12.20
CA ALA A 231 -13.03 2.68 12.11
C ALA A 231 -12.95 3.19 10.67
N ALA A 232 -11.86 2.86 9.96
CA ALA A 232 -11.69 3.19 8.54
C ALA A 232 -12.76 2.51 7.70
N GLN A 233 -13.03 1.22 7.94
CA GLN A 233 -13.99 0.46 7.17
C GLN A 233 -15.37 1.12 7.21
N ARG A 234 -15.80 1.56 8.39
CA ARG A 234 -17.06 2.28 8.62
C ARG A 234 -17.10 3.63 7.91
N ARG A 235 -16.00 4.39 7.86
CA ARG A 235 -15.94 5.65 7.07
C ARG A 235 -16.17 5.39 5.58
N TYR A 236 -15.58 4.34 5.04
CA TYR A 236 -15.79 3.96 3.63
C TYR A 236 -17.16 3.34 3.39
N LEU A 237 -17.73 2.60 4.34
CA LEU A 237 -19.14 2.18 4.27
C LEU A 237 -20.10 3.38 4.25
N ALA A 238 -19.80 4.47 4.94
CA ALA A 238 -20.55 5.72 4.84
C ALA A 238 -20.48 6.34 3.42
N ARG A 239 -19.28 6.35 2.81
CA ARG A 239 -19.08 6.81 1.42
C ARG A 239 -19.86 5.95 0.43
N ILE A 240 -19.73 4.63 0.56
CA ILE A 240 -20.42 3.66 -0.29
C ILE A 240 -21.93 3.77 -0.10
N ALA A 241 -22.44 3.88 1.13
CA ALA A 241 -23.86 4.08 1.41
C ALA A 241 -24.39 5.34 0.70
N THR A 242 -23.64 6.45 0.77
CA THR A 242 -24.00 7.71 0.11
C THR A 242 -24.09 7.53 -1.42
N GLU A 243 -23.07 6.93 -2.03
CA GLU A 243 -23.03 6.63 -3.48
C GLU A 243 -24.21 5.76 -3.91
N LEU A 244 -24.60 4.85 -3.03
CA LEU A 244 -25.68 3.89 -3.22
C LEU A 244 -27.07 4.41 -2.81
N GLY A 245 -27.20 5.69 -2.43
CA GLY A 245 -28.45 6.33 -2.03
C GLY A 245 -29.02 5.85 -0.68
N ALA A 246 -28.21 5.22 0.17
CA ALA A 246 -28.56 4.76 1.51
C ALA A 246 -28.10 5.75 2.60
N ASP A 247 -28.62 5.58 3.82
CA ASP A 247 -28.26 6.45 4.95
C ASP A 247 -26.83 6.18 5.44
N ALA A 248 -25.98 7.21 5.40
CA ALA A 248 -24.60 7.17 5.84
C ALA A 248 -24.43 7.50 7.34
N ALA A 249 -25.42 8.12 7.99
CA ALA A 249 -25.30 8.62 9.35
C ALA A 249 -24.94 7.53 10.40
N PRO A 250 -25.51 6.30 10.34
CA PRO A 250 -25.13 5.23 11.27
C PRO A 250 -23.64 4.87 11.15
N TRP A 251 -23.11 4.83 9.93
CA TRP A 251 -21.71 4.52 9.67
C TRP A 251 -20.77 5.61 10.16
N VAL A 252 -21.13 6.89 9.97
CA VAL A 252 -20.36 8.02 10.50
C VAL A 252 -20.28 7.96 12.02
N ALA A 253 -21.41 7.71 12.70
CA ALA A 253 -21.46 7.58 14.16
C ALA A 253 -20.63 6.38 14.66
N ALA A 254 -20.76 5.22 14.00
CA ALA A 254 -20.01 4.01 14.35
C ALA A 254 -18.50 4.17 14.13
N ALA A 255 -18.08 4.86 13.06
CA ALA A 255 -16.68 5.17 12.82
C ALA A 255 -16.10 6.06 13.92
N ALA A 256 -16.82 7.12 14.31
CA ALA A 256 -16.41 8.01 15.39
C ALA A 256 -16.28 7.27 16.74
N ALA A 257 -17.23 6.37 17.03
CA ALA A 257 -17.18 5.53 18.23
C ALA A 257 -15.95 4.59 18.23
N SER A 258 -15.63 3.94 17.11
CA SER A 258 -14.42 3.11 16.99
C SER A 258 -13.13 3.92 17.12
N THR A 259 -13.08 5.14 16.56
CA THR A 259 -11.93 6.04 16.73
C THR A 259 -11.76 6.43 18.20
N ALA A 260 -12.84 6.75 18.90
CA ALA A 260 -12.79 7.03 20.33
C ALA A 260 -12.30 5.81 21.15
N ALA A 261 -12.78 4.61 20.80
CA ALA A 261 -12.35 3.37 21.44
C ALA A 261 -10.87 3.07 21.18
N LEU A 262 -10.38 3.26 19.95
CA LEU A 262 -8.94 3.12 19.62
C LEU A 262 -8.07 3.97 20.55
N VAL A 263 -8.40 5.25 20.70
CA VAL A 263 -7.63 6.16 21.55
C VAL A 263 -7.75 5.76 23.02
N ALA A 264 -8.96 5.52 23.52
CA ALA A 264 -9.19 5.18 24.92
C ALA A 264 -8.53 3.86 25.33
N GLN A 265 -8.54 2.85 24.45
CA GLN A 265 -8.05 1.53 24.76
C GLN A 265 -6.57 1.36 24.43
N CYS A 266 -6.05 1.95 23.36
CA CYS A 266 -4.73 1.56 22.85
C CYS A 266 -3.67 2.65 22.93
N LEU A 267 -4.02 3.93 23.05
CA LEU A 267 -3.03 5.01 23.13
C LEU A 267 -2.35 5.04 24.51
N ALA A 268 -1.03 4.95 24.50
CA ALA A 268 -0.21 5.10 25.69
C ALA A 268 0.30 6.54 25.87
N ASP A 269 0.83 6.79 27.07
CA ASP A 269 1.48 8.03 27.49
C ASP A 269 2.73 8.40 26.68
N ASP A 270 3.38 7.43 26.03
CA ASP A 270 4.53 7.64 25.15
C ASP A 270 4.12 8.00 23.70
N GLY A 271 2.82 8.16 23.44
CA GLY A 271 2.27 8.53 22.14
C GLY A 271 2.25 7.38 21.11
N ARG A 272 2.33 6.12 21.56
CA ARG A 272 2.20 4.93 20.71
C ARG A 272 0.91 4.18 21.00
N TYR A 273 0.48 3.41 20.01
CA TYR A 273 -0.65 2.50 20.13
C TYR A 273 -0.15 1.09 20.45
N TYR A 274 -0.74 0.46 21.47
CA TYR A 274 -0.43 -0.89 21.90
C TYR A 274 -1.70 -1.71 22.13
N ASP A 275 -1.59 -3.03 22.05
CA ASP A 275 -2.68 -3.93 22.46
C ASP A 275 -2.99 -3.77 23.94
N ARG A 276 -4.29 -3.80 24.29
CA ARG A 276 -4.73 -3.87 25.69
C ARG A 276 -5.25 -5.25 26.04
N ASP A 277 -4.60 -5.91 26.98
CA ASP A 277 -4.95 -7.26 27.44
C ASP A 277 -6.26 -7.30 28.24
N ALA A 278 -6.73 -8.51 28.55
CA ALA A 278 -7.94 -8.76 29.32
C ALA A 278 -7.90 -8.19 30.75
N ARG A 279 -6.71 -7.94 31.30
CA ARG A 279 -6.50 -7.35 32.64
C ARG A 279 -6.48 -5.82 32.59
N GLY A 280 -6.49 -5.24 31.40
CA GLY A 280 -6.43 -3.79 31.19
C GLY A 280 -5.02 -3.25 31.01
N GLU A 281 -4.01 -4.10 30.88
CA GLU A 281 -2.61 -3.68 30.74
C GLU A 281 -2.22 -3.52 29.26
N LEU A 282 -1.36 -2.54 28.97
CA LEU A 282 -0.85 -2.31 27.61
C LEU A 282 0.36 -3.20 27.33
N ARG A 283 0.31 -3.99 26.26
CA ARG A 283 1.45 -4.76 25.75
C ARG A 283 2.40 -3.84 24.97
N ARG A 284 3.37 -3.27 25.68
CA ARG A 284 4.36 -2.33 25.14
C ARG A 284 5.40 -3.04 24.24
N ILE A 285 4.98 -3.36 23.02
CA ILE A 285 5.81 -3.95 21.97
C ILE A 285 5.69 -3.05 20.73
N ALA A 286 6.75 -2.34 20.41
CA ALA A 286 6.75 -1.42 19.28
C ALA A 286 6.98 -2.20 17.98
N SER A 287 5.90 -2.60 17.33
CA SER A 287 5.91 -3.25 16.01
C SER A 287 5.37 -2.33 14.91
N ASP A 288 5.30 -2.84 13.68
CA ASP A 288 4.64 -2.19 12.54
C ASP A 288 3.17 -1.85 12.79
N VAL A 289 2.57 -2.29 13.90
CA VAL A 289 1.25 -1.86 14.37
C VAL A 289 1.12 -0.33 14.45
N ILE A 290 2.23 0.36 14.75
CA ILE A 290 2.29 1.83 14.76
C ILE A 290 1.95 2.37 13.37
N LEU A 291 2.55 1.81 12.31
CA LEU A 291 2.28 2.21 10.93
C LEU A 291 0.84 1.82 10.53
N ARG A 292 0.37 0.63 10.91
CA ARG A 292 -0.96 0.11 10.54
C ARG A 292 -2.12 1.00 11.01
N VAL A 293 -1.98 1.67 12.16
CA VAL A 293 -2.98 2.64 12.64
C VAL A 293 -3.14 3.80 11.65
N TYR A 294 -2.03 4.36 11.16
CA TYR A 294 -2.06 5.45 10.17
C TYR A 294 -2.43 4.94 8.77
N GLU A 295 -2.04 3.71 8.41
CA GLU A 295 -2.51 3.06 7.17
C GLU A 295 -4.04 2.95 7.14
N ALA A 296 -4.70 2.85 8.29
CA ALA A 296 -6.14 2.92 8.46
C ALA A 296 -6.68 4.35 8.62
N GLU A 297 -5.94 5.36 8.15
CA GLU A 297 -6.37 6.77 8.11
C GLU A 297 -6.75 7.33 9.48
N HIS A 298 -6.06 6.89 10.55
CA HIS A 298 -6.20 7.48 11.87
C HIS A 298 -5.19 8.60 12.08
N GLY A 299 -5.57 9.60 12.88
CA GLY A 299 -4.73 10.74 13.24
C GLY A 299 -4.63 11.80 12.15
N ASP A 300 -4.11 12.97 12.53
CA ASP A 300 -3.77 14.04 11.59
C ASP A 300 -2.28 14.00 11.17
N ASP A 301 -1.87 14.97 10.35
CA ASP A 301 -0.48 15.09 9.91
C ASP A 301 0.51 15.31 11.07
N ALA A 302 0.11 16.02 12.12
CA ALA A 302 0.99 16.28 13.26
C ALA A 302 1.23 15.01 14.09
N GLU A 303 0.19 14.20 14.29
CA GLU A 303 0.31 12.88 14.91
C GLU A 303 1.20 11.95 14.09
N PHE A 304 0.99 11.89 12.77
CA PHE A 304 1.80 11.04 11.89
C PHE A 304 3.26 11.49 11.85
N ALA A 305 3.53 12.80 11.76
CA ALA A 305 4.87 13.36 11.82
C ALA A 305 5.61 13.01 13.12
N ALA A 306 4.91 13.04 14.26
CA ALA A 306 5.46 12.62 15.54
C ALA A 306 5.82 11.13 15.53
N ALA A 307 4.99 10.27 14.93
CA ALA A 307 5.31 8.84 14.76
C ALA A 307 6.48 8.61 13.79
N LEU A 308 6.58 9.39 12.71
CA LEU A 308 7.71 9.35 11.78
C LEU A 308 9.03 9.68 12.51
N ASP A 309 9.07 10.78 13.25
CA ASP A 309 10.29 11.26 13.94
C ASP A 309 10.71 10.29 15.05
N ARG A 310 9.75 9.93 15.89
CA ARG A 310 9.98 9.10 17.06
C ARG A 310 10.36 7.67 16.70
N ASP A 311 9.69 7.09 15.69
CA ASP A 311 9.74 5.65 15.39
C ASP A 311 10.16 5.37 13.94
N LEU A 312 9.30 5.69 12.96
CA LEU A 312 9.37 5.08 11.63
C LEU A 312 10.63 5.46 10.85
N LEU A 313 11.06 6.72 10.94
CA LEU A 313 12.28 7.22 10.27
C LEU A 313 13.51 7.20 11.19
N ASN A 314 13.37 6.68 12.41
CA ASN A 314 14.46 6.53 13.35
C ASN A 314 15.28 5.28 13.00
N THR A 315 16.55 5.48 12.63
CA THR A 315 17.46 4.41 12.20
C THR A 315 17.93 3.48 13.32
N ARG A 316 17.65 3.82 14.58
CA ARG A 316 17.81 2.90 15.72
C ARG A 316 16.59 2.01 15.92
N ARG A 317 15.46 2.35 15.29
CA ARG A 317 14.16 1.72 15.52
C ARG A 317 13.69 1.04 14.25
N PHE A 318 12.99 1.72 13.34
CA PHE A 318 12.33 1.04 12.23
C PHE A 318 13.03 1.23 10.88
N LEU A 319 13.72 2.34 10.65
CA LEU A 319 14.34 2.63 9.37
C LEU A 319 15.66 1.87 9.20
N SER A 320 15.62 0.74 8.50
CA SER A 320 16.79 -0.07 8.18
C SER A 320 17.38 0.30 6.81
N ALA A 321 18.42 -0.42 6.37
CA ALA A 321 19.01 -0.22 5.04
C ALA A 321 18.10 -0.68 3.89
N ALA A 322 17.11 -1.54 4.19
CA ALA A 322 16.23 -2.15 3.18
C ALA A 322 14.78 -1.65 3.22
N GLY A 323 14.40 -0.83 4.21
CA GLY A 323 13.03 -0.33 4.39
C GLY A 323 12.63 -0.22 5.86
N LEU A 324 11.34 -0.39 6.15
CA LEU A 324 10.80 -0.38 7.51
C LEU A 324 10.73 -1.81 8.06
N THR A 325 11.35 -2.04 9.22
CA THR A 325 11.27 -3.34 9.91
C THR A 325 9.87 -3.59 10.50
N SER A 326 9.51 -4.86 10.70
CA SER A 326 8.23 -5.19 11.35
C SER A 326 8.24 -5.03 12.88
N LEU A 327 9.42 -4.90 13.48
CA LEU A 327 9.64 -4.62 14.90
C LEU A 327 10.78 -3.62 15.05
N ALA A 328 10.70 -2.73 16.04
CA ALA A 328 11.78 -1.80 16.32
C ALA A 328 13.10 -2.55 16.60
N MET A 329 14.17 -2.16 15.92
CA MET A 329 15.52 -2.75 16.01
C MET A 329 16.17 -2.60 17.38
N ASP A 330 15.74 -1.64 18.19
CA ASP A 330 16.18 -1.45 19.57
C ASP A 330 15.36 -2.23 20.60
N ASP A 331 14.32 -2.96 20.17
CA ASP A 331 13.61 -3.89 21.03
C ASP A 331 14.48 -5.13 21.27
N PRO A 332 14.70 -5.57 22.54
CA PRO A 332 15.53 -6.73 22.83
C PRO A 332 15.00 -8.05 22.24
N ARG A 333 13.77 -8.05 21.73
CA ARG A 333 13.10 -9.20 21.10
C ARG A 333 13.24 -9.20 19.58
N PHE A 334 13.86 -8.16 19.01
CA PHE A 334 14.09 -8.04 17.58
C PHE A 334 14.89 -9.23 17.04
N SER A 335 14.40 -9.77 15.93
CA SER A 335 15.09 -10.78 15.15
C SER A 335 15.03 -10.42 13.67
N GLY A 336 16.18 -10.09 13.10
CA GLY A 336 16.32 -9.85 11.65
C GLY A 336 16.29 -11.12 10.79
N ASP A 337 15.94 -12.27 11.37
CA ASP A 337 15.88 -13.55 10.64
C ASP A 337 14.78 -13.52 9.57
N ALA A 338 15.19 -13.20 8.35
CA ALA A 338 14.35 -13.16 7.16
C ALA A 338 14.24 -14.54 6.47
N SER A 339 14.81 -15.62 7.01
CA SER A 339 14.81 -16.94 6.34
C SER A 339 13.45 -17.68 6.42
N ARG A 340 12.54 -17.19 7.25
CA ARG A 340 11.22 -17.76 7.54
C ARG A 340 10.12 -16.69 7.54
N ASN A 341 8.86 -17.11 7.47
CA ASN A 341 7.73 -16.23 7.73
C ASN A 341 7.85 -15.67 9.17
N SER A 342 8.16 -14.38 9.28
CA SER A 342 8.44 -13.72 10.56
C SER A 342 8.06 -12.24 10.52
N TRP A 343 7.25 -11.85 11.51
CA TRP A 343 6.90 -10.46 11.81
C TRP A 343 7.67 -9.93 13.04
N GLY A 344 8.80 -10.55 13.39
CA GLY A 344 9.64 -10.16 14.52
C GLY A 344 10.80 -9.21 14.22
N GLY A 345 10.95 -8.71 13.00
CA GLY A 345 12.04 -7.82 12.63
C GLY A 345 12.33 -7.63 11.14
N PRO A 346 12.12 -8.61 10.23
CA PRO A 346 12.40 -8.41 8.80
C PRO A 346 11.60 -7.25 8.19
N VAL A 347 12.09 -6.73 7.06
CA VAL A 347 11.31 -5.79 6.23
C VAL A 347 10.30 -6.61 5.43
N ASN A 348 9.03 -6.58 5.81
CA ASN A 348 7.97 -7.34 5.15
C ASN A 348 7.43 -6.54 3.95
N LEU A 349 7.45 -7.13 2.75
CA LEU A 349 7.01 -6.43 1.53
C LEU A 349 5.51 -6.12 1.56
N LEU A 350 4.75 -6.90 2.32
CA LEU A 350 3.34 -6.62 2.58
C LEU A 350 3.13 -5.36 3.45
N SER A 351 4.05 -5.02 4.36
CA SER A 351 4.04 -3.70 5.03
C SER A 351 4.47 -2.60 4.07
N MET A 352 5.49 -2.85 3.25
CA MET A 352 6.04 -1.85 2.34
C MET A 352 5.03 -1.42 1.26
N ILE A 353 4.23 -2.33 0.72
CA ILE A 353 3.16 -1.98 -0.24
C ILE A 353 2.03 -1.16 0.41
N ARG A 354 1.76 -1.36 1.69
CA ARG A 354 0.76 -0.58 2.44
C ARG A 354 1.28 0.80 2.83
N ALA A 355 2.58 0.91 3.10
CA ALA A 355 3.22 2.10 3.62
C ALA A 355 3.04 3.34 2.73
N ALA A 356 2.78 3.21 1.43
CA ALA A 356 2.54 4.37 0.56
C ALA A 356 1.35 5.22 1.02
N HIS A 357 0.26 4.58 1.47
CA HIS A 357 -1.01 5.25 1.75
C HIS A 357 -0.94 6.34 2.83
N PRO A 358 -0.48 6.06 4.08
CA PRO A 358 -0.46 7.09 5.12
C PRO A 358 0.45 8.26 4.75
N PHE A 359 1.59 8.01 4.12
CA PHE A 359 2.48 9.10 3.71
C PHE A 359 1.82 10.00 2.67
N GLU A 360 1.15 9.44 1.68
CA GLU A 360 0.43 10.22 0.67
C GLU A 360 -0.75 10.99 1.26
N LEU A 361 -1.53 10.36 2.15
CA LEU A 361 -2.66 10.99 2.84
C LEU A 361 -2.23 12.25 3.62
N HIS A 362 -1.06 12.19 4.26
CA HIS A 362 -0.52 13.29 5.07
C HIS A 362 0.46 14.20 4.27
N GLY A 363 0.61 14.00 2.96
CA GLY A 363 1.50 14.81 2.12
C GLY A 363 3.01 14.59 2.35
N ARG A 364 3.39 13.51 3.06
CA ARG A 364 4.77 13.12 3.43
C ARG A 364 5.48 12.34 2.32
N VAL A 365 5.36 12.81 1.09
CA VAL A 365 5.79 12.08 -0.12
C VAL A 365 7.30 11.94 -0.23
N ALA A 366 8.08 12.88 0.32
CA ALA A 366 9.54 12.83 0.32
C ALA A 366 10.07 11.79 1.32
N GLU A 367 9.45 11.68 2.49
CA GLU A 367 9.75 10.62 3.45
C GLU A 367 9.40 9.24 2.89
N HIS A 368 8.24 9.11 2.23
CA HIS A 368 7.87 7.88 1.54
C HIS A 368 8.88 7.51 0.46
N ALA A 369 9.25 8.46 -0.40
CA ALA A 369 10.23 8.23 -1.46
C ALA A 369 11.56 7.72 -0.90
N ARG A 370 12.03 8.27 0.22
CA ARG A 370 13.24 7.81 0.90
C ARG A 370 13.13 6.36 1.35
N VAL A 371 12.04 6.01 2.04
CA VAL A 371 11.79 4.66 2.55
C VAL A 371 11.67 3.66 1.40
N ALA A 372 10.83 3.97 0.41
CA ALA A 372 10.53 3.07 -0.70
C ALA A 372 11.72 2.91 -1.67
N THR A 373 12.60 3.91 -1.80
CA THR A 373 13.83 3.80 -2.61
C THR A 373 14.78 2.74 -2.08
N ALA A 374 14.90 2.58 -0.76
CA ALA A 374 15.72 1.53 -0.15
C ALA A 374 15.19 0.13 -0.53
N THR A 375 13.88 -0.08 -0.38
CA THR A 375 13.23 -1.35 -0.75
C THR A 375 13.27 -1.60 -2.26
N LEU A 376 13.06 -0.57 -3.09
CA LEU A 376 13.18 -0.66 -4.54
C LEU A 376 14.60 -1.07 -4.97
N THR A 377 15.62 -0.48 -4.34
CA THR A 377 17.03 -0.82 -4.61
C THR A 377 17.30 -2.29 -4.29
N ALA A 378 16.86 -2.77 -3.14
CA ALA A 378 17.00 -4.18 -2.76
C ALA A 378 16.29 -5.12 -3.74
N LEU A 379 15.04 -4.82 -4.12
CA LEU A 379 14.28 -5.64 -5.07
C LEU A 379 14.81 -5.58 -6.51
N ALA A 380 15.47 -4.48 -6.89
CA ALA A 380 16.05 -4.33 -8.23
C ALA A 380 17.18 -5.34 -8.48
N VAL A 381 17.95 -5.69 -7.45
CA VAL A 381 19.09 -6.62 -7.54
C VAL A 381 18.83 -7.99 -6.90
N ALA A 382 17.66 -8.18 -6.28
CA ALA A 382 17.26 -9.46 -5.70
C ALA A 382 17.13 -10.56 -6.78
N ASP A 383 17.43 -11.80 -6.40
CA ASP A 383 17.32 -12.98 -7.27
C ASP A 383 15.86 -13.41 -7.53
N ARG A 384 14.97 -13.21 -6.55
CA ARG A 384 13.54 -13.58 -6.58
C ARG A 384 12.70 -12.56 -5.83
N PHE A 385 11.36 -12.62 -5.93
CA PHE A 385 10.45 -11.73 -5.19
C PHE A 385 10.01 -12.36 -3.86
N PRO A 386 10.60 -11.96 -2.72
CA PRO A 386 10.39 -12.62 -1.44
C PRO A 386 9.23 -11.99 -0.64
N GLN A 387 8.79 -12.67 0.42
CA GLN A 387 7.92 -12.07 1.43
C GLN A 387 8.63 -11.00 2.26
N CYS A 388 9.90 -11.20 2.58
CA CYS A 388 10.66 -10.27 3.40
C CYS A 388 12.09 -10.07 2.91
N LEU A 389 12.70 -8.96 3.33
CA LEU A 389 14.10 -8.67 3.13
C LEU A 389 14.83 -8.72 4.47
N ASP A 390 16.09 -9.15 4.43
CA ASP A 390 17.00 -8.92 5.54
C ASP A 390 17.16 -7.40 5.75
N PRO A 391 16.95 -6.89 6.97
CA PRO A 391 16.86 -5.46 7.20
C PRO A 391 18.17 -4.71 6.98
N PHE A 392 19.32 -5.38 7.06
CA PHE A 392 20.63 -4.73 7.00
C PHE A 392 21.31 -4.87 5.64
N SER A 393 21.16 -6.02 4.99
CA SER A 393 21.77 -6.32 3.69
C SER A 393 20.82 -6.13 2.51
N GLY A 394 19.50 -6.08 2.75
CA GLY A 394 18.50 -6.09 1.69
C GLY A 394 18.39 -7.42 0.95
N ALA A 395 19.04 -8.49 1.43
CA ALA A 395 18.98 -9.80 0.81
C ALA A 395 17.55 -10.36 0.81
N ALA A 396 17.16 -11.02 -0.28
CA ALA A 396 15.86 -11.65 -0.39
C ALA A 396 15.71 -12.79 0.63
N GLY A 397 14.68 -12.68 1.47
CA GLY A 397 14.34 -13.63 2.52
C GLY A 397 13.25 -14.62 2.10
N TYR A 398 12.36 -14.94 3.03
CA TYR A 398 11.44 -16.05 2.92
C TYR A 398 10.54 -15.99 1.67
N THR A 399 10.39 -17.16 1.06
CA THR A 399 9.65 -17.51 -0.16
C THR A 399 10.04 -16.70 -1.43
N GLU A 400 9.28 -16.93 -2.50
CA GLU A 400 9.51 -16.44 -3.86
C GLU A 400 8.16 -16.24 -4.58
N ALA A 401 8.13 -15.54 -5.72
CA ALA A 401 6.90 -15.23 -6.45
C ALA A 401 5.78 -14.68 -5.53
N TYR A 402 6.14 -13.88 -4.53
CA TYR A 402 5.21 -13.36 -3.53
C TYR A 402 4.49 -12.13 -4.07
N SER A 403 3.17 -12.22 -4.29
CA SER A 403 2.42 -11.18 -5.00
C SER A 403 2.49 -9.78 -4.38
N PRO A 404 2.53 -9.58 -3.04
CA PRO A 404 2.78 -8.25 -2.48
C PRO A 404 4.14 -7.65 -2.86
N ALA A 405 5.19 -8.46 -3.02
CA ALA A 405 6.50 -7.99 -3.47
C ALA A 405 6.52 -7.64 -4.96
N LEU A 406 5.86 -8.47 -5.78
CA LEU A 406 5.66 -8.21 -7.20
C LEU A 406 4.92 -6.88 -7.39
N LEU A 407 3.81 -6.71 -6.69
CA LEU A 407 2.96 -5.52 -6.77
C LEU A 407 3.63 -4.29 -6.15
N PHE A 408 4.41 -4.43 -5.07
CA PHE A 408 5.21 -3.31 -4.54
C PHE A 408 6.16 -2.74 -5.60
N LEU A 409 6.90 -3.59 -6.32
CA LEU A 409 7.81 -3.12 -7.37
C LEU A 409 7.04 -2.34 -8.44
N LEU A 410 5.94 -2.93 -8.96
CA LEU A 410 5.13 -2.33 -10.02
C LEU A 410 4.51 -1.00 -9.58
N ASP A 411 3.97 -0.96 -8.36
CA ASP A 411 3.37 0.23 -7.77
C ASP A 411 4.40 1.33 -7.55
N GLN A 412 5.55 0.98 -6.97
CA GLN A 412 6.60 1.95 -6.67
C GLN A 412 7.21 2.56 -7.93
N LEU A 413 7.34 1.80 -9.03
CA LEU A 413 7.78 2.35 -10.32
C LEU A 413 6.82 3.41 -10.85
N GLU A 414 5.50 3.20 -10.78
CA GLU A 414 4.53 4.22 -11.20
C GLU A 414 4.47 5.42 -10.23
N ARG A 415 4.64 5.18 -8.92
CA ARG A 415 4.66 6.25 -7.90
C ARG A 415 5.89 7.14 -7.98
N SER A 416 7.07 6.59 -8.28
CA SER A 416 8.31 7.37 -8.32
C SER A 416 8.59 7.92 -9.72
N SER A 417 8.30 7.16 -10.77
CA SER A 417 8.79 7.43 -12.12
C SER A 417 7.85 6.94 -13.23
N GLY A 418 6.55 7.21 -13.10
CA GLY A 418 5.56 6.82 -14.10
C GLY A 418 4.26 7.61 -14.06
N VAL A 419 3.25 7.03 -14.69
CA VAL A 419 1.91 7.60 -14.87
C VAL A 419 0.94 6.84 -13.97
N LEU A 420 0.42 7.49 -12.93
CA LEU A 420 -0.40 6.85 -11.90
C LEU A 420 -1.77 7.54 -11.78
N PRO A 421 -2.87 6.90 -12.22
CA PRO A 421 -4.22 7.40 -12.00
C PRO A 421 -4.65 7.15 -10.55
N ARG A 422 -5.34 8.12 -9.96
CA ARG A 422 -5.82 8.08 -8.57
C ARG A 422 -7.34 7.92 -8.48
N PRO A 423 -7.85 7.31 -7.40
CA PRO A 423 -9.30 7.20 -7.17
C PRO A 423 -10.02 8.56 -7.10
N ASP A 424 -9.33 9.61 -6.66
CA ASP A 424 -9.88 10.99 -6.57
C ASP A 424 -9.94 11.72 -7.92
N GLY A 425 -9.50 11.08 -9.01
CA GLY A 425 -9.47 11.65 -10.35
C GLY A 425 -8.18 12.40 -10.69
N GLU A 426 -7.23 12.56 -9.76
CA GLU A 426 -5.91 13.07 -10.10
C GLU A 426 -5.13 12.06 -10.96
N LEU A 427 -4.26 12.61 -11.81
CA LEU A 427 -3.25 11.86 -12.54
C LEU A 427 -1.87 12.34 -12.09
N TRP A 428 -1.07 11.42 -11.54
CA TRP A 428 0.29 11.72 -11.12
C TRP A 428 1.29 11.34 -12.21
N LEU A 429 2.12 12.30 -12.57
CA LEU A 429 3.22 12.17 -13.53
C LEU A 429 4.52 12.39 -12.75
N SER A 430 5.07 11.30 -12.23
CA SER A 430 6.15 11.35 -11.24
C SER A 430 7.52 11.28 -11.89
N GLY A 431 8.44 12.13 -11.44
CA GLY A 431 9.75 12.35 -12.02
C GLY A 431 10.92 12.08 -11.08
N LEU A 432 10.75 11.24 -10.07
CA LEU A 432 11.85 10.77 -9.23
C LEU A 432 12.44 9.49 -9.84
N THR A 433 13.08 9.65 -11.00
CA THR A 433 13.64 8.56 -11.80
C THR A 433 14.68 7.76 -10.99
N PRO A 434 14.73 6.43 -11.14
CA PRO A 434 15.65 5.56 -10.40
C PRO A 434 17.08 5.58 -10.97
N THR A 435 17.58 6.78 -11.27
CA THR A 435 18.93 7.03 -11.80
C THR A 435 20.02 7.11 -10.73
N ARG A 436 19.61 7.04 -9.46
CA ARG A 436 20.50 7.14 -8.29
C ARG A 436 20.32 5.97 -7.32
N LEU A 437 19.96 4.80 -7.84
CA LEU A 437 19.91 3.58 -7.02
C LEU A 437 21.32 3.01 -6.81
N GLU A 438 21.55 2.40 -5.64
CA GLU A 438 22.84 1.82 -5.29
C GLU A 438 23.06 0.42 -5.92
N HIS A 439 24.20 -0.21 -5.64
CA HIS A 439 24.51 -1.59 -6.06
C HIS A 439 24.42 -1.86 -7.57
N GLY A 440 24.66 -0.85 -8.41
CA GLY A 440 24.54 -0.98 -9.86
C GLY A 440 23.09 -1.07 -10.35
N ALA A 441 22.11 -0.73 -9.50
CA ALA A 441 20.70 -0.77 -9.85
C ALA A 441 20.22 0.47 -10.63
N ALA A 442 21.03 1.54 -10.65
CA ALA A 442 20.70 2.78 -11.34
C ALA A 442 20.50 2.56 -12.85
N ALA A 443 19.45 3.17 -13.39
CA ALA A 443 19.28 3.36 -14.82
C ALA A 443 19.92 4.69 -15.26
N ASP A 444 20.31 4.82 -16.51
CA ASP A 444 20.73 6.08 -17.11
C ASP A 444 19.51 6.98 -17.42
N ALA A 445 18.44 6.36 -17.91
CA ALA A 445 17.15 6.96 -18.12
C ALA A 445 16.05 5.90 -18.08
N VAL A 446 14.81 6.33 -17.81
CA VAL A 446 13.64 5.44 -17.83
C VAL A 446 12.52 6.08 -18.65
N GLY A 447 11.64 5.24 -19.17
CA GLY A 447 10.41 5.64 -19.84
C GLY A 447 9.24 4.81 -19.34
N ALA A 448 8.06 5.41 -19.24
CA ALA A 448 6.81 4.74 -18.86
C ALA A 448 5.65 5.28 -19.69
N SER A 449 4.70 4.42 -20.03
CA SER A 449 3.47 4.81 -20.71
C SER A 449 2.22 4.23 -20.06
N ARG A 450 1.11 4.94 -20.23
CA ARG A 450 -0.22 4.50 -19.81
C ARG A 450 -1.31 5.25 -20.56
N ARG A 451 -2.39 4.58 -20.90
CA ARG A 451 -3.64 5.19 -21.36
C ARG A 451 -4.53 5.56 -20.18
N VAL A 452 -4.96 6.82 -20.11
CA VAL A 452 -5.89 7.34 -19.10
C VAL A 452 -6.91 8.23 -19.80
N GLY A 453 -8.21 7.99 -19.57
CA GLY A 453 -9.27 8.77 -20.21
C GLY A 453 -9.23 8.76 -21.75
N GLY A 454 -8.70 7.69 -22.35
CA GLY A 454 -8.53 7.55 -23.80
C GLY A 454 -7.23 8.16 -24.37
N ALA A 455 -6.57 9.05 -23.64
CA ALA A 455 -5.30 9.65 -24.05
C ALA A 455 -4.12 8.77 -23.65
N LEU A 456 -3.12 8.66 -24.52
CA LEU A 456 -1.85 8.00 -24.22
C LEU A 456 -0.90 9.01 -23.59
N TYR A 457 -0.43 8.71 -22.39
CA TYR A 457 0.63 9.45 -21.71
C TYR A 457 1.94 8.68 -21.83
N GLU A 458 3.00 9.38 -22.18
CA GLU A 458 4.38 8.88 -22.20
C GLU A 458 5.23 9.81 -21.35
N LEU A 459 5.97 9.25 -20.39
CA LEU A 459 6.88 9.98 -19.51
C LEU A 459 8.26 9.36 -19.68
N ALA A 460 9.29 10.19 -19.90
CA ALA A 460 10.67 9.74 -19.88
C ALA A 460 11.55 10.72 -19.12
N GLY A 461 12.57 10.21 -18.46
CA GLY A 461 13.45 11.05 -17.65
C GLY A 461 14.80 10.43 -17.37
N ASP A 462 15.78 11.30 -17.20
CA ASP A 462 17.16 10.98 -16.82
C ASP A 462 17.48 11.52 -15.41
N ASP A 463 18.76 11.75 -15.11
CA ASP A 463 19.19 12.24 -13.79
C ASP A 463 18.88 13.74 -13.55
N GLU A 464 18.52 14.48 -14.60
CA GLU A 464 18.34 15.92 -14.56
C GLU A 464 16.88 16.34 -14.76
N ARG A 465 16.19 15.74 -15.75
CA ARG A 465 14.90 16.25 -16.21
C ARG A 465 13.96 15.15 -16.69
N ILE A 466 12.69 15.53 -16.81
CA ILE A 466 11.55 14.70 -17.17
C ILE A 466 10.82 15.36 -18.33
N VAL A 467 10.49 14.59 -19.35
CA VAL A 467 9.63 14.99 -20.46
C VAL A 467 8.36 14.16 -20.39
N VAL A 468 7.21 14.82 -20.52
CA VAL A 468 5.90 14.18 -20.60
C VAL A 468 5.23 14.55 -21.91
N GLU A 469 4.73 13.54 -22.62
CA GLU A 469 3.92 13.67 -23.83
C GLU A 469 2.52 13.11 -23.59
N ARG A 470 1.53 13.73 -24.23
CA ARG A 470 0.14 13.29 -24.33
C ARG A 470 -0.20 13.18 -25.81
N ASP A 471 -0.56 11.99 -26.25
CA ASP A 471 -0.89 11.67 -27.64
C ASP A 471 0.21 12.14 -28.62
N GLY A 472 1.48 11.90 -28.26
CA GLY A 472 2.67 12.29 -29.03
C GLY A 472 2.97 13.80 -29.07
N SER A 473 2.19 14.62 -28.35
CA SER A 473 2.43 16.04 -28.19
C SER A 473 2.98 16.33 -26.81
N ARG A 474 4.01 17.18 -26.73
CA ARG A 474 4.63 17.52 -25.45
C ARG A 474 3.65 18.25 -24.52
N LEU A 475 3.41 17.65 -23.36
CA LEU A 475 2.57 18.18 -22.29
C LEU A 475 3.38 19.05 -21.33
N ALA A 476 4.51 18.53 -20.85
CA ALA A 476 5.37 19.22 -19.89
C ALA A 476 6.84 18.79 -19.95
N GLU A 477 7.75 19.65 -19.48
CA GLU A 477 9.11 19.29 -19.04
C GLU A 477 9.38 19.91 -17.67
N PHE A 478 10.05 19.17 -16.79
CA PHE A 478 10.37 19.61 -15.43
C PHE A 478 11.59 18.87 -14.86
N PRO A 479 12.28 19.40 -13.82
CA PRO A 479 13.44 18.74 -13.21
C PRO A 479 13.10 17.41 -12.54
N ARG A 480 14.08 16.50 -12.48
CA ARG A 480 14.01 15.27 -11.68
C ARG A 480 13.73 15.60 -10.22
N GLY A 481 12.86 14.82 -9.59
CA GLY A 481 12.44 14.95 -8.20
C GLY A 481 11.08 15.60 -8.03
N TRP A 482 10.52 16.20 -9.08
CA TRP A 482 9.14 16.70 -9.06
C TRP A 482 8.14 15.63 -9.50
N ARG A 483 6.91 15.79 -9.05
CA ARG A 483 5.71 15.17 -9.58
C ARG A 483 4.81 16.27 -10.12
N LEU A 484 4.39 16.14 -11.37
CA LEU A 484 3.32 16.96 -11.92
C LEU A 484 1.99 16.26 -11.65
N VAL A 485 1.06 16.99 -11.05
CA VAL A 485 -0.31 16.54 -10.81
C VAL A 485 -1.20 17.14 -11.87
N ALA A 486 -1.95 16.30 -12.58
CA ALA A 486 -2.96 16.70 -13.53
C ALA A 486 -4.36 16.32 -13.05
N ASP A 487 -5.38 17.05 -13.49
CA ASP A 487 -6.78 16.70 -13.27
C ASP A 487 -7.24 15.55 -14.20
N ALA A 488 -8.52 15.17 -14.08
CA ALA A 488 -9.12 14.11 -14.90
C ALA A 488 -9.14 14.44 -16.41
N ALA A 489 -9.03 15.72 -16.80
CA ALA A 489 -8.91 16.13 -18.20
C ALA A 489 -7.46 16.11 -18.69
N GLY A 490 -6.49 15.86 -17.80
CA GLY A 490 -5.06 15.84 -18.09
C GLY A 490 -4.41 17.22 -18.05
N ALA A 491 -5.08 18.23 -17.50
CA ALA A 491 -4.51 19.57 -17.35
C ALA A 491 -3.63 19.62 -16.09
N PRO A 492 -2.39 20.13 -16.17
CA PRO A 492 -1.54 20.30 -14.99
C PRO A 492 -2.17 21.28 -13.97
N VAL A 493 -2.32 20.84 -12.73
CA VAL A 493 -2.94 21.61 -11.64
C VAL A 493 -2.02 21.83 -10.44
N ALA A 494 -0.98 21.01 -10.25
CA ALA A 494 -0.01 21.21 -9.17
C ALA A 494 1.35 20.58 -9.48
N VAL A 495 2.38 21.02 -8.76
CA VAL A 495 3.70 20.38 -8.71
C VAL A 495 4.02 20.03 -7.27
N VAL A 496 4.59 18.84 -7.04
CA VAL A 496 4.99 18.35 -5.71
C VAL A 496 6.45 17.91 -5.74
N ASN A 497 7.24 18.24 -4.72
CA ASN A 497 8.60 17.72 -4.59
C ASN A 497 8.64 16.39 -3.83
N LEU A 498 9.06 15.33 -4.53
CA LEU A 498 9.25 13.97 -4.00
C LEU A 498 10.67 13.76 -3.44
N ALA A 499 11.63 14.62 -3.76
CA ALA A 499 13.01 14.47 -3.30
C ALA A 499 13.16 14.95 -1.86
N ALA A 500 14.02 14.30 -1.08
CA ALA A 500 14.32 14.68 0.31
C ALA A 500 15.12 16.00 0.46
N ALA A 501 15.42 16.68 -0.65
CA ALA A 501 16.10 17.97 -0.68
C ALA A 501 15.32 18.96 -1.55
N PRO A 502 15.49 20.28 -1.35
CA PRO A 502 14.89 21.27 -2.23
C PRO A 502 15.31 21.07 -3.68
N VAL A 503 14.36 21.16 -4.61
CA VAL A 503 14.61 21.04 -6.06
C VAL A 503 14.20 22.34 -6.73
N SER A 504 15.12 22.93 -7.50
CA SER A 504 14.89 24.14 -8.28
C SER A 504 14.95 23.83 -9.77
N GLY A 505 14.02 24.37 -10.54
CA GLY A 505 14.02 24.23 -11.99
C GLY A 505 12.87 24.98 -12.65
N GLU A 506 12.64 24.70 -13.92
CA GLU A 506 11.55 25.28 -14.70
C GLU A 506 10.51 24.21 -15.03
N LEU A 507 9.24 24.50 -14.77
CA LEU A 507 8.12 23.77 -15.34
C LEU A 507 7.78 24.41 -16.69
N VAL A 508 8.02 23.69 -17.78
CA VAL A 508 7.69 24.12 -19.14
C VAL A 508 6.40 23.43 -19.57
N THR A 509 5.36 24.19 -19.91
CA THR A 509 4.09 23.70 -20.47
C THR A 509 3.72 24.47 -21.74
N ALA A 510 2.62 24.11 -22.39
CA ALA A 510 2.06 24.90 -23.50
C ALA A 510 1.73 26.35 -23.10
N SER A 511 1.47 26.63 -21.81
CA SER A 511 1.16 27.97 -21.31
C SER A 511 2.40 28.85 -21.07
N GLY A 512 3.60 28.27 -21.10
CA GLY A 512 4.87 28.95 -20.84
C GLY A 512 5.77 28.21 -19.86
N ALA A 513 6.87 28.85 -19.49
CA ALA A 513 7.84 28.34 -18.51
C ALA A 513 7.69 29.08 -17.18
N THR A 514 7.62 28.33 -16.08
CA THR A 514 7.56 28.87 -14.71
C THR A 514 8.71 28.33 -13.89
N ARG A 515 9.56 29.21 -13.34
CA ARG A 515 10.66 28.82 -12.46
C ARG A 515 10.16 28.66 -11.03
N LEU A 516 10.44 27.51 -10.43
CA LEU A 516 10.03 27.19 -9.06
C LEU A 516 11.20 26.58 -8.28
N THR A 517 11.18 26.77 -6.97
CA THR A 517 12.01 26.05 -6.00
C THR A 517 11.06 25.45 -4.98
N LEU A 518 11.02 24.13 -4.90
CA LEU A 518 10.13 23.43 -3.97
C LEU A 518 10.97 22.78 -2.86
N ALA A 519 10.64 23.06 -1.61
CA ALA A 519 11.11 22.26 -0.47
C ALA A 519 10.51 20.84 -0.53
N PRO A 520 11.09 19.83 0.14
CA PRO A 520 10.48 18.49 0.12
C PRO A 520 9.06 18.52 0.68
N ASN A 521 8.18 17.67 0.15
CA ASN A 521 6.74 17.63 0.41
C ASN A 521 5.95 18.86 -0.05
N GLU A 522 6.61 19.94 -0.46
CA GLU A 522 5.91 21.14 -0.89
C GLU A 522 5.08 20.85 -2.14
N ARG A 523 3.79 21.18 -2.05
CA ARG A 523 2.84 21.21 -3.16
C ARG A 523 2.54 22.66 -3.51
N VAL A 524 2.77 23.00 -4.78
CA VAL A 524 2.44 24.30 -5.37
C VAL A 524 1.28 24.11 -6.35
N THR A 525 0.15 24.74 -6.08
CA THR A 525 -1.00 24.77 -7.02
C THR A 525 -0.73 25.73 -8.16
N LEU A 526 -0.99 25.29 -9.40
CA LEU A 526 -0.81 26.09 -10.61
C LEU A 526 -2.05 26.98 -10.89
N PRO A 527 -1.89 28.18 -11.49
CA PRO A 527 -3.01 29.06 -11.83
C PRO A 527 -4.07 28.40 -12.73
N PRO A 528 -5.35 28.86 -12.70
CA PRO A 528 -5.81 30.19 -12.25
C PRO A 528 -6.21 30.28 -10.76
N LEU A 529 -6.21 29.18 -10.00
CA LEU A 529 -6.92 29.06 -8.72
C LEU A 529 -6.15 29.58 -7.48
N ALA A 530 -5.26 30.55 -7.67
CA ALA A 530 -4.30 31.08 -6.69
C ALA A 530 -3.13 30.12 -6.37
N VAL A 531 -1.95 30.72 -6.14
CA VAL A 531 -0.78 29.98 -5.66
C VAL A 531 -0.98 29.69 -4.18
N SER A 532 -1.38 28.48 -3.84
CA SER A 532 -1.31 27.96 -2.48
C SER A 532 -0.08 27.07 -2.35
N GLN A 533 0.64 27.25 -1.24
CA GLN A 533 1.77 26.41 -0.85
C GLN A 533 1.36 25.65 0.41
N THR A 534 1.41 24.33 0.34
CA THR A 534 1.29 23.47 1.52
C THR A 534 2.53 22.61 1.59
N ALA A 535 3.26 22.70 2.69
CA ALA A 535 4.47 21.93 2.93
C ALA A 535 4.46 21.39 4.37
N PRO A 536 4.10 20.11 4.57
CA PRO A 536 4.44 19.45 5.83
C PRO A 536 5.96 19.48 6.02
N ALA A 537 6.43 19.93 7.18
CA ALA A 537 7.86 20.02 7.47
C ALA A 537 8.51 18.64 7.46
N VAL A 538 9.56 18.44 6.64
CA VAL A 538 10.20 17.14 6.45
C VAL A 538 10.71 16.54 7.74
N THR A 539 10.32 15.31 8.02
CA THR A 539 10.93 14.55 9.10
C THR A 539 12.23 13.92 8.59
N THR A 540 13.37 14.47 9.04
CA THR A 540 14.67 13.84 8.81
C THR A 540 14.96 12.83 9.91
N PRO A 541 15.58 11.67 9.61
CA PRO A 541 16.04 10.77 10.65
C PRO A 541 16.87 11.55 11.68
N PRO A 542 16.67 11.32 12.98
CA PRO A 542 17.46 11.97 14.01
C PRO A 542 18.94 11.61 13.77
N ILE A 543 19.69 12.53 13.15
CA ILE A 543 21.15 12.48 13.11
C ILE A 543 21.56 12.38 14.57
N PHE A 544 22.40 11.40 14.91
CA PHE A 544 22.97 11.19 16.25
C PHE A 544 23.04 12.51 17.01
N ARG A 545 22.02 12.79 17.85
CA ARG A 545 22.17 13.79 18.88
C ARG A 545 23.12 13.12 19.86
N GLN A 546 24.42 13.24 19.59
CA GLN A 546 25.41 13.12 20.65
C GLN A 546 25.08 14.24 21.62
N THR A 547 24.21 13.94 22.58
CA THR A 547 24.26 14.60 23.88
C THR A 547 25.65 14.30 24.43
N LEU A 548 26.57 15.24 24.18
CA LEU A 548 27.78 15.41 24.99
C LEU A 548 27.39 15.79 26.41
#